data_AF-A0A847X0R1-F1
#
_entry.id   AF-A0A847X0R1-F1
#
_cell.length_a   1.000
_cell.length_b   1.000
_cell.length_c   1.000
_cell.angle_alpha   90.00
_cell.angle_beta   90.00
_cell.angle_gamma   90.00
#
_symmetry.space_group_name_H-M   'P 1'
#
loop_
_entity.id
_entity.type
_entity.pdbx_description
1 polymer ?
#
loop_
_entity_poly.entity_id
_entity_poly.type
_entity_poly.pdbx_seq_one_letter_code
_entity_poly.pdbx_strand_id
1 'polypeptide(L)' 'MGVARRTLLGLALSLAATTAMSPAQAAEGSVVVYTAHKSSIVDRLLPVFEQETGLKAEVIQLGSGDIVRRVR' A
#
# COMPACT_ATOMS: atom_id res chain seq x y z
N MET A 1 -20.07 11.37 45.09
CA MET A 1 -19.15 11.62 43.95
C MET A 1 -18.42 10.36 43.42
N GLY A 2 -18.74 9.13 43.88
CA GLY A 2 -18.01 7.92 43.46
C GLY A 2 -18.54 7.20 42.21
N VAL A 3 -19.82 7.39 41.87
CA VAL A 3 -20.47 6.68 40.74
C VAL A 3 -20.11 7.29 39.39
N ALA A 4 -20.09 8.62 39.29
CA ALA A 4 -19.69 9.35 38.08
C ALA A 4 -18.24 9.07 37.65
N ARG A 5 -17.34 8.84 38.61
CA ARG A 5 -15.93 8.53 38.33
C ARG A 5 -15.75 7.10 37.79
N ARG A 6 -16.62 6.17 38.18
CA ARG A 6 -16.63 4.77 37.73
C ARG A 6 -17.23 4.63 36.33
N THR A 7 -18.29 5.38 36.01
CA THR A 7 -18.89 5.39 34.67
C THR A 7 -17.98 6.07 33.63
N LEU A 8 -17.29 7.15 34.01
CA LEU A 8 -16.27 7.78 33.16
C LEU A 8 -15.09 6.86 32.84
N LEU A 9 -14.62 6.06 33.80
CA LEU A 9 -13.56 5.08 33.57
C LEU A 9 -14.01 3.95 32.63
N GLY A 10 -15.25 3.45 32.79
CA GLY A 10 -15.80 2.40 31.94
C GLY A 10 -15.97 2.86 30.49
N LEU A 11 -16.44 4.09 30.29
CA LEU A 11 -16.58 4.69 28.96
C LEU A 11 -15.22 4.91 28.28
N ALA A 12 -14.21 5.37 29.02
CA ALA A 12 -12.85 5.56 28.52
C ALA A 12 -12.20 4.23 28.08
N LEU A 13 -12.43 3.13 28.82
CA LEU A 13 -11.96 1.80 28.42
C LEU A 13 -12.64 1.30 27.14
N SER A 14 -13.95 1.53 27.00
CA SER A 14 -14.69 1.10 25.80
C SER A 14 -14.28 1.85 24.54
N LEU A 15 -13.93 3.14 24.66
CA LEU A 15 -13.48 3.95 23.52
C LEU A 15 -12.05 3.59 23.08
N ALA A 16 -11.18 3.22 24.02
CA ALA A 16 -9.82 2.72 23.71
C ALA A 16 -9.82 1.36 22.99
N ALA A 17 -10.85 0.53 23.19
CA ALA A 17 -10.97 -0.74 22.48
C ALA A 17 -11.33 -0.59 20.99
N THR A 18 -11.99 0.52 20.61
CA THR A 18 -12.38 0.77 19.21
C THR A 18 -11.24 1.25 18.31
N THR A 19 -10.15 1.78 18.87
CA THR A 19 -8.98 2.22 18.08
C THR A 19 -7.99 1.10 17.77
N ALA A 20 -8.17 -0.09 18.37
CA ALA A 20 -7.36 -1.27 18.08
C ALA A 20 -7.78 -1.99 16.78
N MET A 21 -8.98 -1.71 16.25
CA MET A 21 -9.36 -2.09 14.88
C MET A 21 -8.82 -1.03 13.91
N SER A 22 -7.50 -0.96 13.81
CA SER A 22 -6.87 -0.31 12.66
C SER A 22 -7.28 -1.08 11.40
N PRO A 23 -7.71 -0.42 10.30
CA PRO A 23 -7.83 -1.12 9.03
C PRO A 23 -6.47 -1.75 8.73
N ALA A 24 -6.48 -3.05 8.49
CA ALA A 24 -5.31 -3.83 8.15
C ALA A 24 -4.47 -3.07 7.13
N GLN A 25 -3.17 -3.01 7.43
CA GLN A 25 -2.09 -2.43 6.65
C GLN A 25 -2.45 -2.40 5.16
N ALA A 26 -2.72 -1.21 4.62
CA ALA A 26 -2.52 -0.98 3.19
C ALA A 26 -1.06 -1.36 2.94
N ALA A 27 -0.84 -2.52 2.31
CA ALA A 27 0.49 -2.93 1.94
C ALA A 27 1.07 -1.78 1.12
N GLU A 28 2.10 -1.12 1.65
CA GLU A 28 2.90 -0.13 0.95
C GLU A 28 3.76 -0.88 -0.09
N GLY A 29 3.09 -1.63 -0.96
CA GLY A 29 3.67 -2.56 -1.91
C GLY A 29 4.06 -1.80 -3.16
N SER A 30 5.35 -1.54 -3.33
CA SER A 30 5.86 -1.09 -4.62
C SER A 30 5.96 -2.27 -5.58
N VAL A 31 5.52 -2.06 -6.82
CA VAL A 31 5.62 -3.05 -7.90
C VAL A 31 6.76 -2.63 -8.84
N VAL A 32 7.66 -3.56 -9.16
CA VAL A 32 8.75 -3.31 -10.10
C VAL A 32 8.40 -3.88 -11.47
N VAL A 33 8.36 -3.01 -12.48
CA VAL A 33 8.02 -3.33 -13.86
C VAL A 33 9.29 -3.37 -14.71
N TYR A 34 9.66 -4.56 -15.18
CA TYR A 34 10.79 -4.74 -16.10
C TYR A 34 10.33 -4.67 -17.56
N THR A 35 10.92 -3.77 -18.36
CA THR A 35 10.56 -3.60 -19.79
C THR A 35 11.79 -3.49 -20.70
N ALA A 36 11.71 -4.10 -21.89
CA ALA A 36 12.78 -4.08 -22.88
C ALA A 36 12.62 -3.02 -23.98
N HIS A 37 11.44 -2.40 -24.12
CA HIS A 37 11.11 -1.51 -25.24
C HIS A 37 10.82 -0.08 -24.79
N LYS A 38 10.90 0.91 -25.71
CA LYS A 38 10.61 2.32 -25.39
C LYS A 38 9.19 2.45 -24.81
N SER A 39 9.17 3.00 -23.61
CA SER A 39 8.16 2.96 -22.55
C SER A 39 6.75 3.48 -22.88
N SER A 40 6.41 3.77 -24.14
CA SER A 40 5.17 4.49 -24.51
C SER A 40 3.84 3.84 -24.08
N ILE A 41 3.82 2.53 -23.83
CA ILE A 41 2.66 1.83 -23.27
C ILE A 41 2.68 1.83 -21.74
N VAL A 42 3.86 1.62 -21.14
CA VAL A 42 4.05 1.62 -19.69
C VAL A 42 3.78 3.02 -19.16
N ASP A 43 4.32 4.06 -19.79
CA ASP A 43 4.12 5.47 -19.43
C ASP A 43 2.65 5.89 -19.41
N ARG A 44 1.81 5.28 -20.27
CA ARG A 44 0.37 5.55 -20.32
C ARG A 44 -0.41 4.77 -19.27
N LEU A 45 0.00 3.54 -18.99
CA LEU A 45 -0.72 2.65 -18.08
C LEU A 45 -0.30 2.82 -16.62
N LEU A 46 0.94 3.24 -16.36
CA LEU A 46 1.45 3.51 -15.01
C LEU A 46 0.55 4.45 -14.21
N PRO A 47 0.14 5.64 -14.71
CA PRO A 47 -0.71 6.53 -13.94
C PRO A 47 -2.11 5.96 -13.69
N VAL A 48 -2.62 5.13 -14.58
CA VAL A 48 -3.92 4.45 -14.38
C VAL A 48 -3.78 3.37 -13.32
N PHE A 49 -2.71 2.58 -13.37
CA PHE A 49 -2.39 1.57 -12.38
C PHE A 49 -2.22 2.18 -10.97
N GLU A 50 -1.45 3.25 -10.83
CA GLU A 50 -1.25 3.90 -9.52
C GLU A 50 -2.55 4.50 -8.98
N GLN A 51 -3.41 5.06 -9.85
CA GLN A 51 -4.71 5.61 -9.45
C GLN A 51 -5.71 4.54 -9.00
N GLU A 52 -5.80 3.43 -9.73
CA GLU A 52 -6.78 2.37 -9.45
C GLU A 52 -6.37 1.49 -8.27
N THR A 53 -5.06 1.22 -8.14
CA THR A 53 -4.55 0.29 -7.12
C THR A 53 -4.03 0.98 -5.87
N GLY A 54 -3.70 2.27 -5.96
CA GLY A 54 -2.98 3.00 -4.91
C GLY A 54 -1.54 2.54 -4.69
N LEU A 55 -1.03 1.61 -5.51
CA LEU A 55 0.32 1.07 -5.41
C LEU A 55 1.30 1.92 -6.23
N LYS A 56 2.53 2.03 -5.73
CA LYS A 56 3.63 2.69 -6.45
C LYS A 56 4.29 1.74 -7.42
N ALA A 57 4.65 2.21 -8.61
CA ALA A 57 5.32 1.38 -9.61
C ALA A 57 6.68 1.96 -10.01
N GLU A 58 7.72 1.13 -9.94
CA GLU A 58 9.07 1.45 -10.40
C GLU A 58 9.33 0.77 -11.75
N VAL A 59 9.76 1.54 -12.76
CA VAL A 59 10.00 1.00 -14.10
C VAL A 59 11.50 0.84 -14.33
N ILE A 60 11.94 -0.40 -14.57
CA ILE A 60 13.33 -0.73 -14.89
C ILE A 60 13.42 -1.11 -16.37
N GLN A 61 14.18 -0.34 -17.13
CA GLN A 61 14.41 -0.59 -18.54
C GLN A 61 15.76 -1.28 -18.77
N LEU A 62 15.72 -2.50 -19.32
CA LEU A 62 16.89 -3.34 -19.56
C LEU A 62 16.69 -4.16 -20.85
N GLY A 63 17.77 -4.68 -21.44
CA GLY A 63 17.65 -5.61 -22.55
C GLY A 63 16.83 -6.85 -22.16
N SER A 64 16.01 -7.40 -23.07
CA SER A 64 15.17 -8.57 -22.77
C SER A 64 15.97 -9.78 -22.27
N GLY A 65 17.19 -9.97 -22.78
CA GLY A 65 18.12 -11.00 -22.29
C GLY A 65 18.57 -10.78 -20.85
N ASP A 66 18.80 -9.52 -20.45
CA ASP A 66 19.17 -9.16 -19.08
C ASP A 66 17.99 -9.28 -18.11
N ILE A 67 16.78 -8.94 -18.56
CA ILE A 67 15.54 -9.12 -17.79
C ILE A 67 15.34 -10.61 -17.47
N VAL A 68 15.41 -11.49 -18.48
CA VAL A 68 15.21 -12.93 -18.27
C VAL A 68 16.24 -13.50 -17.29
N ARG A 69 17.49 -13.03 -17.31
CA ARG A 69 18.52 -13.44 -16.35
C ARG A 69 18.26 -12.95 -14.92
N ARG A 70 17.57 -11.82 -14.76
CA ARG A 70 17.27 -11.22 -13.45
C ARG A 70 15.99 -11.77 -12.82
N VAL A 71 15.05 -12.23 -13.65
CA VAL A 71 13.76 -12.77 -13.22
C VAL A 71 13.81 -14.28 -12.95
N ARG A 72 14.77 -14.99 -13.57
CA ARG A 72 14.98 -16.44 -13.35
C ARG A 72 15.84 -16.69 -12.11
#